data_AF-A0A432HJX6-F1
#
_entry.id   AF-A0A432HJX6-F1
#
_cell.length_a   1.000
_cell.length_b   1.000
_cell.length_c   1.000
_cell.angle_alpha   90.00
_cell.angle_beta   90.00
_cell.angle_gamma   90.00
#
_symmetry.space_group_name_H-M   'P 1'
#
loop_
_entity.id
_entity.type
_entity.pdbx_description
1 polymer ?
#
loop_
_entity_poly.entity_id
_entity_poly.type
_entity_poly.pdbx_seq_one_letter_code
_entity_poly.pdbx_strand_id
1 'polypeptide(L)' 'MESMKMEIAITSPRDGRIAQVFHAVGDLVDMDVLLVELEEESDAS' A
#
# COMPACT_ATOMS: atom_id res chain seq x y z
N MET A 1 -1.97 -5.45 -7.92
CA MET A 1 -3.44 -5.35 -7.97
C MET A 1 -3.90 -5.81 -9.34
N GLU A 2 -5.01 -6.53 -9.44
CA GLU A 2 -5.61 -6.86 -10.74
C GLU A 2 -6.83 -5.97 -10.97
N SER A 3 -6.87 -5.25 -12.10
CA SER A 3 -8.03 -4.49 -12.52
C SER A 3 -8.23 -4.63 -14.03
N MET A 4 -9.45 -4.96 -14.46
CA MET A 4 -9.80 -5.13 -15.88
C MET A 4 -8.91 -6.12 -16.66
N LYS A 5 -8.54 -7.26 -16.04
CA LYS A 5 -7.62 -8.27 -16.60
C LYS A 5 -6.19 -7.77 -16.83
N MET A 6 -5.81 -6.68 -16.18
CA MET A 6 -4.47 -6.12 -16.23
C MET A 6 -3.88 -6.06 -14.82
N GLU A 7 -2.62 -6.50 -14.70
CA GLU A 7 -1.86 -6.37 -13.46
C GLU A 7 -1.28 -4.96 -13.34
N ILE A 8 -1.53 -4.31 -12.21
CA ILE A 8 -1.03 -2.99 -11.86
C ILE A 8 -0.14 -3.13 -10.63
N ALA A 9 1.12 -2.75 -10.78
CA ALA A 9 2.06 -2.62 -9.67
C ALA A 9 1.86 -1.26 -9.00
N ILE A 10 1.46 -1.28 -7.73
CA ILE A 10 1.43 -0.08 -6.89
C ILE A 10 2.81 0.03 -6.23
N THR A 11 3.48 1.15 -6.46
CA THR A 11 4.79 1.45 -5.88
C THR A 11 4.66 2.38 -4.69
N SER A 12 5.59 2.27 -3.74
CA SER A 12 5.64 3.21 -2.62
C SER A 12 5.92 4.64 -3.10
N PRO A 13 5.25 5.66 -2.56
CA PRO A 13 5.53 7.06 -2.89
C PRO A 13 6.85 7.57 -2.27
N ARG A 14 7.36 6.91 -1.22
CA ARG A 14 8.60 7.26 -0.52
C ARG A 14 9.33 6.01 -0.03
N ASP A 15 10.62 6.16 0.25
CA ASP A 15 11.35 5.15 0.99
C ASP A 15 10.88 5.14 2.46
N GLY A 16 10.88 3.97 3.08
CA GLY A 16 10.37 3.81 4.43
C GLY A 16 10.09 2.36 4.78
N ARG A 17 9.58 2.15 6.00
CA ARG A 17 9.21 0.83 6.52
C ARG A 17 7.69 0.70 6.57
N ILE A 18 7.17 -0.48 6.27
CA ILE A 18 5.72 -0.76 6.42
C ILE A 18 5.40 -0.84 7.91
N ALA A 19 4.51 0.03 8.37
CA ALA A 19 3.93 -0.04 9.72
C ALA A 19 2.84 -1.11 9.79
N GLN A 20 1.92 -1.11 8.81
CA GLN A 20 0.78 -2.03 8.79
C GLN A 20 0.33 -2.35 7.36
N VAL A 21 -0.12 -3.59 7.15
CA VAL A 21 -0.81 -4.05 5.94
C VAL A 21 -2.26 -4.32 6.29
N PHE A 22 -3.20 -3.69 5.58
CA PHE A 22 -4.64 -3.76 5.92
C PHE A 22 -5.40 -4.85 5.17
N HIS A 23 -4.85 -5.36 4.07
CA HIS A 23 -5.51 -6.33 3.20
C HIS A 23 -4.59 -7.49 2.84
N ALA A 24 -5.16 -8.69 2.74
CA ALA A 24 -4.45 -9.90 2.33
C ALA A 24 -4.47 -10.08 0.82
N VAL A 25 -3.61 -10.98 0.33
CA VAL A 25 -3.60 -11.36 -1.09
C VAL A 25 -4.92 -12.05 -1.43
N GLY A 26 -5.60 -11.56 -2.46
CA GLY A 26 -6.90 -12.08 -2.91
C GLY A 26 -8.11 -11.33 -2.35
N ASP A 27 -7.91 -10.38 -1.44
CA ASP A 27 -8.99 -9.52 -0.97
C ASP A 27 -9.45 -8.55 -2.05
N LEU A 28 -10.77 -8.37 -2.16
CA LEU A 28 -11.37 -7.38 -3.03
C LEU A 28 -11.40 -6.04 -2.30
N VAL A 29 -10.89 -5.01 -2.97
CA VAL A 29 -10.69 -3.66 -2.43
C VAL A 29 -11.37 -2.63 -3.31
N ASP A 30 -12.00 -1.63 -2.70
CA ASP A 30 -12.63 -0.52 -3.39
C ASP A 30 -11.63 0.62 -3.69
N MET A 31 -12.06 1.58 -4.51
CA MET A 31 -11.31 2.80 -4.74
C MET A 31 -11.21 3.63 -3.46
N ASP A 32 -10.07 4.27 -3.26
CA ASP A 32 -9.71 5.07 -2.06
C ASP A 32 -9.52 4.27 -0.77
N VAL A 33 -9.33 2.94 -0.83
CA VAL A 33 -8.95 2.15 0.35
C VAL A 33 -7.47 2.29 0.70
N LEU A 34 -7.16 2.26 1.99
CA LEU A 34 -5.79 2.20 2.49
C LEU A 34 -5.26 0.77 2.42
N LEU A 35 -4.27 0.51 1.56
CA LEU A 35 -3.67 -0.83 1.41
C LEU A 35 -2.59 -1.10 2.47
N VAL A 36 -1.69 -0.14 2.64
CA VAL A 36 -0.55 -0.21 3.54
C VAL A 36 -0.31 1.16 4.16
N GLU A 37 0.12 1.15 5.42
CA GLU A 37 0.61 2.33 6.13
C GLU A 37 2.11 2.20 6.28
N LEU A 38 2.83 3.28 5.97
CA LEU A 38 4.27 3.38 6.16
C LEU A 38 4.52 4.07 7.51
N GLU A 39 5.52 3.61 8.25
CA GLU A 39 5.97 4.24 9.50
C GLU A 39 6.25 5.73 9.25
N GLU A 40 5.86 6.60 10.18
CA GLU A 40 6.21 8.02 10.12
C GLU A 40 7.72 8.13 9.94
N GLU A 41 8.14 8.90 8.94
CA GLU A 41 9.55 9.22 8.76
C GLU A 41 9.91 10.09 9.96
N SER A 42 10.49 9.45 10.98
CA SER A 42 11.06 10.17 12.10
C SER A 42 12.26 10.92 11.54
N ASP A 43 12.03 12.12 11.04
CA ASP A 43 13.06 13.15 10.89
C ASP A 43 13.63 13.35 12.30
N ALA A 44 14.69 12.59 12.59
CA ALA A 44 15.48 12.76 13.80
C ALA A 44 16.03 14.19 13.77
N SER A 45 15.41 15.05 14.56
CA SER A 45 15.82 16.43 14.82
C SER A 45 17.20 16.51 15.46
#